data_AF-A0A8T6YCQ5-F1
#
_entry.id   AF-A0A8T6YCQ5-F1
#
_cell.length_a   1.000
_cell.length_b   1.000
_cell.length_c   1.000
_cell.angle_alpha   90.00
_cell.angle_beta   90.00
_cell.angle_gamma   90.00
#
_symmetry.space_group_name_H-M   'P 1'
#
loop_
_entity.id
_entity.type
_entity.pdbx_description
1 polymer ?
#
loop_
_entity_poly.entity_id
_entity_poly.type
_entity_poly.pdbx_seq_one_letter_code
_entity_poly.pdbx_strand_id
1 'polypeptide(L)'
;MNNKDSTLWILIALLVAVILLFSGGGIMGFGMGFVAIIMLLFWGAVIWLVISLVNASTKKSEETPESALTILKKRYAKGEITREQYLEMKKELTG
;
A
#
# COMPACT_ATOMS: atom_id res chain seq x y z
N MET A 1 -8.57 14.27 0.89
CA MET A 1 -8.86 13.07 0.08
C MET A 1 -7.98 11.95 0.59
N ASN A 2 -8.59 10.89 1.12
CA ASN A 2 -7.87 9.83 1.80
C ASN A 2 -7.06 9.04 0.76
N ASN A 3 -5.75 9.02 0.95
CA ASN A 3 -4.75 8.25 0.19
C ASN A 3 -5.08 6.76 -0.05
N LYS A 4 -6.04 6.18 0.68
CA LYS A 4 -6.58 4.83 0.48
C LYS A 4 -7.42 4.68 -0.79
N ASP A 5 -8.13 5.73 -1.21
CA ASP A 5 -8.96 5.65 -2.42
C ASP A 5 -8.08 5.69 -3.66
N SER A 6 -7.04 6.52 -3.64
CA SER A 6 -6.07 6.62 -4.74
C SER A 6 -5.30 5.32 -4.97
N THR A 7 -4.93 4.58 -3.93
CA THR A 7 -4.26 3.28 -4.11
C THR A 7 -5.20 2.25 -4.74
N LEU A 8 -6.49 2.23 -4.38
CA LEU A 8 -7.48 1.34 -5.01
C LEU A 8 -7.69 1.68 -6.49
N TRP A 9 -7.79 2.96 -6.84
CA TRP A 9 -7.89 3.40 -8.23
C TRP A 9 -6.64 3.06 -9.05
N ILE A 10 -5.45 3.20 -8.47
CA ILE A 10 -4.19 2.80 -9.11
C ILE A 10 -4.16 1.28 -9.32
N LEU A 11 -4.56 0.48 -8.34
CA LEU A 11 -4.60 -0.98 -8.45
C LEU A 11 -5.62 -1.45 -9.51
N ILE A 12 -6.80 -0.84 -9.55
CA ILE A 12 -7.83 -1.14 -10.55
C ILE A 12 -7.33 -0.75 -11.95
N ALA A 13 -6.73 0.43 -12.11
CA ALA A 13 -6.18 0.89 -13.38
C ALA A 13 -5.05 -0.04 -13.88
N LEU A 14 -4.19 -0.51 -12.98
CA LEU A 14 -3.10 -1.43 -13.30
C LEU A 14 -3.65 -2.81 -13.71
N LEU A 15 -4.65 -3.32 -12.99
CA LEU A 15 -5.32 -4.58 -13.31
C LEU A 15 -6.04 -4.51 -14.67
N VAL A 16 -6.74 -3.42 -14.97
CA VAL A 16 -7.42 -3.19 -16.25
C VAL A 16 -6.41 -3.03 -17.38
N ALA A 17 -5.31 -2.29 -17.18
CA ALA A 17 -4.24 -2.15 -18.16
C ALA A 17 -3.61 -3.51 -18.50
N VAL A 18 -3.37 -4.35 -17.48
CA VAL A 18 -2.90 -5.72 -17.68
C VAL A 18 -3.91 -6.51 -18.52
N ILE A 19 -5.19 -6.54 -18.16
CA ILE A 19 -6.23 -7.26 -18.93
C ILE A 19 -6.31 -6.77 -20.38
N LEU A 20 -6.22 -5.47 -20.63
CA LEU A 20 -6.24 -4.90 -21.98
C LEU A 20 -5.03 -5.31 -22.81
N LEU A 21 -3.84 -5.44 -22.20
CA LEU A 21 -2.64 -5.94 -22.88
C LEU A 21 -2.77 -7.42 -23.27
N PHE A 22 -3.52 -8.22 -22.50
CA PHE A 22 -3.79 -9.64 -22.80
C PHE A 22 -4.96 -9.83 -23.79
N SER A 23 -5.90 -8.88 -23.86
CA SER A 23 -7.10 -9.00 -24.69
C SER A 23 -6.85 -8.80 -26.20
N GLY A 24 -5.67 -8.31 -26.60
CA GLY A 24 -5.32 -8.05 -28.00
C GLY A 24 -4.62 -9.19 -28.75
N GLY A 25 -4.29 -10.30 -28.09
CA GLY A 25 -3.43 -11.36 -28.64
C GLY A 25 -4.15 -12.66 -28.95
N GLY A 26 -5.12 -12.63 -29.87
CA GLY A 26 -5.78 -13.84 -30.36
C GLY A 26 -4.85 -14.71 -31.22
N ILE A 27 -4.53 -15.91 -30.72
CA ILE A 27 -4.52 -17.18 -31.45
C ILE A 27 -3.69 -17.20 -32.76
N MET A 28 -2.44 -17.70 -32.71
CA MET A 28 -1.89 -18.60 -33.74
C MET A 28 -0.52 -19.18 -33.34
N GLY A 29 -0.42 -20.52 -33.27
CA GLY A 29 0.85 -21.25 -33.31
C GLY A 29 1.27 -21.89 -31.99
N PHE A 30 1.37 -23.22 -31.99
CA PHE A 30 1.78 -24.10 -30.87
C PHE A 30 3.15 -23.76 -30.21
N GLY A 31 3.93 -22.83 -30.76
CA GLY A 31 5.17 -22.30 -30.17
C GLY A 31 5.02 -21.00 -29.35
N MET A 32 3.95 -20.23 -29.55
CA MET A 32 3.69 -18.97 -28.83
C MET A 32 3.03 -19.17 -27.46
N GLY A 33 2.40 -20.32 -27.21
CA GLY A 33 1.75 -20.62 -25.93
C GLY A 33 2.73 -20.67 -24.76
N PHE A 34 3.93 -21.25 -24.98
CA PHE A 34 4.96 -21.31 -23.94
C PHE A 34 5.52 -19.93 -23.59
N VAL A 35 5.73 -19.08 -24.61
CA VAL A 35 6.16 -17.69 -24.42
C VAL A 35 5.07 -16.87 -23.72
N ALA A 36 3.80 -17.08 -24.06
CA ALA A 36 2.66 -16.44 -23.40
C ALA A 36 2.56 -16.81 -21.92
N ILE A 37 2.80 -18.09 -21.57
CA ILE A 37 2.79 -18.56 -20.18
C ILE A 37 3.95 -17.94 -19.39
N ILE A 38 5.17 -17.93 -19.92
CA ILE A 38 6.32 -17.29 -19.24
C ILE A 38 6.08 -15.79 -19.08
N MET A 39 5.52 -15.12 -20.09
CA MET A 39 5.23 -13.70 -20.01
C MET A 39 4.12 -13.40 -19.00
N LEU A 40 3.10 -14.26 -18.91
CA LEU A 40 2.05 -14.16 -17.88
C LEU A 40 2.59 -14.38 -16.47
N LEU A 41 3.50 -15.35 -16.28
CA LEU A 41 4.20 -15.56 -15.01
C LEU A 41 5.09 -14.36 -14.65
N PHE A 42 5.78 -13.76 -15.63
CA PHE A 42 6.58 -12.55 -15.44
C PHE A 42 5.73 -11.37 -14.97
N TRP A 43 4.61 -11.09 -15.64
CA TRP A 43 3.67 -10.03 -15.22
C TRP A 43 3.04 -10.33 -13.85
N GLY A 44 2.69 -11.59 -13.57
CA GLY A 44 2.23 -12.02 -12.26
C GLY A 44 3.26 -11.79 -11.15
N ALA A 45 4.53 -12.08 -11.42
CA ALA A 45 5.64 -11.82 -10.50
C ALA A 45 5.87 -10.31 -10.27
N VAL A 46 5.76 -9.49 -11.33
CA VAL A 46 5.85 -8.03 -11.22
C VAL A 46 4.71 -7.49 -10.34
N ILE A 47 3.46 -7.93 -10.57
CA ILE A 47 2.31 -7.54 -9.74
C ILE A 47 2.53 -7.98 -8.29
N TRP A 48 2.96 -9.23 -8.06
CA TRP A 48 3.27 -9.75 -6.72
C TRP A 48 4.36 -8.92 -6.02
N LEU A 49 5.41 -8.52 -6.74
CA LEU A 49 6.49 -7.69 -6.21
C LEU A 49 5.99 -6.29 -5.83
N VAL A 50 5.18 -5.66 -6.67
CA VAL A 50 4.55 -4.36 -6.37
C VAL A 50 3.64 -4.48 -5.14
N ILE A 51 2.79 -5.52 -5.07
CA ILE A 51 1.93 -5.77 -3.91
C ILE A 51 2.77 -6.02 -2.65
N SER A 52 3.87 -6.78 -2.75
CA SER A 52 4.77 -7.07 -1.64
C SER A 52 5.46 -5.80 -1.12
N LEU A 53 5.93 -4.91 -2.00
CA LEU A 53 6.51 -3.61 -1.61
C LEU A 53 5.48 -2.68 -0.96
N VAL A 54 4.24 -2.65 -1.48
CA VAL A 54 3.16 -1.84 -0.91
C VAL A 54 2.70 -2.42 0.44
N ASN A 55 2.61 -3.75 0.56
CA ASN A 55 2.29 -4.41 1.83
C ASN A 55 3.43 -4.28 2.85
N ALA A 56 4.69 -4.32 2.42
CA ALA A 56 5.84 -4.04 3.28
C ALA A 56 5.82 -2.59 3.77
N SER A 57 5.37 -1.65 2.94
CA SER A 57 5.17 -0.24 3.32
C SER A 57 3.97 -0.04 4.27
N THR A 58 3.00 -0.96 4.27
CA THR A 58 1.84 -0.92 5.19
C THR A 58 2.11 -1.66 6.50
N LYS A 59 3.03 -2.64 6.51
CA LYS A 59 3.46 -3.35 7.72
C LYS A 59 4.59 -2.64 8.48
N LYS A 60 5.02 -1.46 8.01
CA LYS A 60 5.92 -0.56 8.72
C LYS A 60 5.19 0.61 9.40
N SER A 61 4.01 0.35 9.97
CA SER A 61 3.63 1.04 11.20
C SER A 61 4.08 0.09 12.30
N GLU A 62 5.38 -0.12 12.48
CA GLU A 62 6.13 0.72 13.44
C GLU A 62 5.19 1.12 14.59
N GLU A 63 5.12 0.22 15.57
CA GLU A 63 4.91 0.58 16.97
C GLU A 63 6.12 1.44 17.42
N THR A 64 6.37 2.55 16.73
CA THR A 64 7.38 3.52 17.13
C THR A 64 6.71 4.61 17.94
N PRO A 65 7.45 5.19 18.91
CA PRO A 65 6.97 6.31 19.70
C PRO A 65 6.48 7.48 18.82
N GLU A 66 6.94 7.64 17.58
CA GLU A 66 6.42 8.63 16.64
C GLU A 66 4.92 8.45 16.31
N SER A 67 4.43 7.21 16.18
CA SER A 67 3.00 6.94 15.96
C SER A 67 2.16 7.31 17.19
N ALA A 68 2.61 6.90 18.39
CA ALA A 68 1.95 7.22 19.65
C ALA A 68 1.94 8.73 19.91
N LEU A 69 3.06 9.43 19.70
CA LEU A 69 3.16 10.89 19.81
C LEU A 69 2.32 11.61 18.76
N THR A 70 2.21 11.07 17.54
CA THR A 70 1.35 11.63 16.47
C THR A 70 -0.13 11.52 16.83
N ILE A 71 -0.55 10.38 17.39
CA ILE A 71 -1.92 10.20 17.90
C ILE A 71 -2.18 11.16 19.07
N LEU A 72 -1.24 11.28 20.00
CA LEU A 72 -1.34 12.15 21.17
C LEU A 72 -1.49 13.62 20.75
N LYS A 73 -0.66 14.09 19.81
CA LYS A 73 -0.72 15.44 19.25
C LYS A 73 -2.06 15.72 18.56
N LYS A 74 -2.60 14.73 17.83
CA LYS A 74 -3.89 14.84 17.15
C LYS A 74 -5.05 15.04 18.13
N ARG A 75 -5.04 14.34 19.27
CA ARG A 75 -6.08 14.50 20.32
C ARG A 75 -5.98 15.84 21.05
N TYR A 76 -4.76 16.31 21.32
CA TYR A 76 -4.54 17.65 21.89
C TYR A 76 -5.03 18.75 20.95
N ALA A 77 -4.74 18.66 19.66
CA ALA A 77 -5.21 19.62 18.65
C ALA A 77 -6.74 19.64 18.49
N LYS A 78 -7.39 18.50 18.73
CA LYS A 78 -8.86 18.41 18.77
C LYS A 78 -9.48 18.91 20.08
N GLY A 79 -8.67 19.21 21.10
CA GLY A 79 -9.15 19.55 22.44
C GLY A 79 -9.74 18.38 23.22
N GLU A 80 -9.49 17.14 22.79
CA GLU A 80 -9.96 15.92 23.49
C GLU A 80 -9.16 15.64 24.78
N ILE A 81 -7.97 16.22 24.91
CA ILE A 81 -7.10 16.11 26.09
C ILE A 81 -6.55 17.48 26.48
N THR A 82 -6.31 17.69 27.77
CA THR A 82 -5.74 18.95 28.27
C THR A 82 -4.23 19.03 28.06
N ARG A 83 -3.66 20.22 28.25
CA ARG A 83 -2.21 20.44 28.11
C ARG A 83 -1.42 19.62 29.12
N GLU A 84 -1.93 19.47 30.34
CA GLU A 84 -1.31 18.70 31.42
C GLU A 84 -1.23 17.22 31.03
N GLN A 85 -2.36 16.66 30.58
CA GLN A 85 -2.44 15.27 30.11
C GLN A 85 -1.51 15.01 28.92
N TYR A 86 -1.43 15.96 27.98
CA TYR A 86 -0.51 15.85 26.83
C TYR A 86 0.96 15.80 27.28
N LEU A 87 1.35 16.63 28.25
CA LEU A 87 2.74 16.70 28.72
C LEU A 87 3.16 15.45 29.51
N GLU A 88 2.26 14.90 30.32
CA GLU A 88 2.48 13.67 31.09
C GLU A 88 2.69 12.47 30.16
N MET A 89 1.73 12.21 29.26
CA MET A 89 1.82 11.12 28.29
C MET A 89 3.01 11.29 27.33
N LYS A 90 3.34 12.53 26.93
CA LYS A 90 4.52 12.78 26.09
C LYS A 90 5.81 12.37 26.81
N LYS A 91 5.91 12.65 28.11
CA LYS A 91 7.09 12.31 28.92
C LYS A 91 7.23 10.79 29.07
N GLU A 92 6.12 10.09 29.27
CA GLU A 92 6.10 8.61 29.33
C GLU A 92 6.46 7.95 28.00
N LEU A 93 6.08 8.56 26.87
CA LEU A 93 6.37 8.02 25.53
C LEU A 93 7.78 8.35 25.03
N THR A 94 8.48 9.30 25.65
CA THR A 94 9.83 9.75 25.23
C THR A 94 10.92 9.34 26.23
N GLY A 95 10.55 8.92 27.44
CA GLY A 95 11.45 8.49 28.51
C GLY A 95 11.62 6.98 28.54
#